data_AF-A0A1I1CEI6-F1
#
_entry.id   AF-A0A1I1CEI6-F1
#
_cell.length_a   1.000
_cell.length_b   1.000
_cell.length_c   1.000
_cell.angle_alpha   90.00
_cell.angle_beta   90.00
_cell.angle_gamma   90.00
#
_symmetry.space_group_name_H-M   'P 1'
#
loop_
_entity.id
_entity.type
_entity.pdbx_description
1 polymer ?
#
loop_
_entity_poly.entity_id
_entity_poly.type
_entity_poly.pdbx_seq_one_letter_code
_entity_poly.pdbx_strand_id
1 'polypeptide(L)'
;MNQQFTILKKAIQVFHSYGITLIGQHKNADFIQQLRMDPVFINGLIFELEYQLHVIFQDEKLGTVNTPKDLIALLINIPQDN
;
A
#
# COMPACT_ATOMS: atom_id res chain seq x y z
N MET A 1 1.25 22.54 2.21
CA MET A 1 0.52 21.25 2.28
C MET A 1 1.54 20.15 2.50
N ASN A 2 1.38 19.31 3.53
CA ASN A 2 2.31 18.18 3.75
C ASN A 2 2.14 17.15 2.61
N GLN A 3 3.18 16.97 1.78
CA GLN A 3 3.21 15.97 0.70
C GLN A 3 2.87 14.56 1.24
N GLN A 4 3.38 14.23 2.43
CA GLN A 4 3.06 12.98 3.16
C GLN A 4 1.56 12.76 3.36
N PHE A 5 0.79 13.81 3.67
CA PHE A 5 -0.66 13.69 3.89
C PHE A 5 -1.42 13.43 2.59
N THR A 6 -0.92 13.98 1.48
CA THR A 6 -1.48 13.75 0.15
C THR A 6 -1.21 12.32 -0.33
N ILE A 7 0.01 11.82 -0.09
CA ILE A 7 0.42 10.45 -0.39
C ILE A 7 -0.43 9.45 0.40
N LEU A 8 -0.55 9.64 1.72
CA LEU A 8 -1.39 8.80 2.57
C LEU A 8 -2.85 8.80 2.10
N LYS A 9 -3.41 9.97 1.77
CA LYS A 9 -4.80 10.07 1.30
C LYS A 9 -5.02 9.29 0.00
N LYS A 10 -4.11 9.42 -0.96
CA LYS A 10 -4.15 8.67 -2.23
C LYS A 10 -3.99 7.17 -1.99
N ALA A 11 -3.04 6.77 -1.15
CA ALA A 11 -2.85 5.37 -0.80
C ALA A 11 -4.14 4.78 -0.20
N ILE A 12 -4.75 5.47 0.77
CA ILE A 12 -6.03 5.07 1.37
C ILE A 12 -7.13 4.91 0.31
N GLN A 13 -7.21 5.82 -0.67
CA GLN A 13 -8.18 5.69 -1.77
C GLN A 13 -7.94 4.44 -2.60
N VAL A 14 -6.69 4.15 -2.96
CA VAL A 14 -6.35 2.93 -3.70
C VAL A 14 -6.72 1.69 -2.89
N PHE A 15 -6.33 1.60 -1.61
CA PHE A 15 -6.75 0.49 -0.73
C PHE A 15 -8.28 0.33 -0.70
N HIS A 16 -9.02 1.43 -0.58
CA HIS A 16 -10.48 1.40 -0.55
C HIS A 16 -11.09 0.92 -1.88
N SER A 17 -10.49 1.26 -3.04
CA SER A 17 -10.92 0.76 -4.36
C SER A 17 -10.78 -0.77 -4.49
N TYR A 18 -9.81 -1.36 -3.79
CA TYR A 18 -9.60 -2.81 -3.72
C TYR A 18 -10.42 -3.47 -2.59
N GLY A 19 -11.30 -2.72 -1.90
CA GLY A 19 -12.12 -3.21 -0.79
C GLY A 19 -11.35 -3.33 0.54
N ILE A 20 -10.12 -2.83 0.59
CA ILE A 20 -9.24 -2.94 1.75
C ILE A 20 -9.48 -1.73 2.65
N THR A 21 -10.10 -1.99 3.78
CA THR A 21 -10.42 -0.94 4.74
C THR A 21 -9.28 -0.79 5.73
N LEU A 22 -8.55 0.33 5.72
CA LEU A 22 -7.41 0.57 6.61
C LEU A 22 -7.81 0.95 8.06
N ILE A 23 -8.88 0.36 8.58
CA ILE A 23 -9.48 0.73 9.88
C ILE A 23 -9.34 -0.43 10.86
N GLY A 24 -8.86 -0.14 12.08
CA GLY A 24 -8.83 -1.10 13.18
C GLY A 24 -7.88 -2.28 12.94
N GLN A 25 -8.42 -3.51 13.01
CA GLN A 25 -7.65 -4.76 12.86
C GLN A 25 -7.25 -5.02 11.40
N HIS A 26 -8.00 -4.51 10.42
CA HIS A 26 -7.78 -4.74 8.99
C HIS A 26 -6.48 -4.12 8.45
N LYS A 27 -5.90 -3.12 9.13
CA LYS A 27 -4.59 -2.56 8.74
C LYS A 27 -3.42 -3.53 8.97
N ASN A 28 -3.59 -4.44 9.93
CA ASN A 28 -2.63 -5.50 10.25
C ASN A 28 -3.04 -6.83 9.62
N ALA A 29 -4.08 -6.84 8.77
CA ALA A 29 -4.58 -8.07 8.19
C ALA A 29 -3.70 -8.50 7.03
N ASP A 30 -3.28 -9.76 7.05
CA ASP A 30 -2.54 -10.34 5.93
C ASP A 30 -3.39 -10.31 4.65
N PHE A 31 -2.83 -9.78 3.58
CA PHE A 31 -3.50 -9.70 2.27
C PHE A 31 -4.00 -11.07 1.80
N ILE A 32 -3.15 -12.10 1.93
CA ILE A 32 -3.46 -13.45 1.45
C ILE A 32 -4.29 -14.22 2.48
N GLN A 33 -3.88 -14.24 3.75
CA GLN A 33 -4.51 -15.12 4.75
C GLN A 33 -5.82 -14.58 5.31
N GLN A 34 -5.88 -13.27 5.56
CA GLN A 34 -7.03 -12.65 6.23
C GLN A 34 -7.95 -11.94 5.25
N LEU A 35 -7.40 -11.17 4.33
CA LEU A 35 -8.17 -10.47 3.30
C LEU A 35 -8.50 -11.38 2.10
N ARG A 36 -7.92 -12.60 2.04
CA ARG A 36 -8.12 -13.59 0.98
C ARG A 36 -7.99 -13.00 -0.43
N MET A 37 -7.06 -12.06 -0.59
CA MET A 37 -6.74 -11.51 -1.90
C MET A 37 -5.87 -12.48 -2.68
N ASP A 38 -6.20 -12.63 -3.95
CA ASP A 38 -5.31 -13.31 -4.88
C ASP A 38 -4.05 -12.46 -5.11
N PRO A 39 -2.89 -13.10 -5.33
CA PRO A 39 -1.65 -12.40 -5.66
C PRO A 39 -1.78 -11.43 -6.83
N VAL A 40 -2.68 -11.72 -7.80
CA VAL A 40 -2.98 -10.82 -8.92
C VAL A 40 -3.54 -9.48 -8.45
N PHE A 41 -4.44 -9.47 -7.45
CA PHE A 41 -4.97 -8.23 -6.87
C PHE A 41 -3.93 -7.49 -6.07
N ILE A 42 -3.05 -8.19 -5.35
CA ILE A 42 -1.95 -7.58 -4.60
C ILE A 42 -0.97 -6.89 -5.56
N ASN A 43 -0.61 -7.56 -6.66
CA ASN A 43 0.25 -6.98 -7.68
C ASN A 43 -0.40 -5.75 -8.35
N GLY A 44 -1.71 -5.83 -8.64
CA GLY A 44 -2.46 -4.69 -9.15
C GLY A 44 -2.49 -3.51 -8.17
N LEU A 45 -2.71 -3.79 -6.88
CA LEU A 45 -2.71 -2.80 -5.81
C LEU A 45 -1.36 -2.09 -5.70
N ILE A 46 -0.27 -2.85 -5.72
CA ILE A 46 1.09 -2.30 -5.68
C ILE A 46 1.31 -1.40 -6.90
N PHE A 47 1.04 -1.90 -8.11
CA PHE A 47 1.19 -1.14 -9.34
C PHE A 47 0.38 0.16 -9.33
N GLU A 48 -0.85 0.13 -8.85
CA GLU A 48 -1.71 1.31 -8.81
C GLU A 48 -1.23 2.33 -7.77
N LEU A 49 -0.68 1.87 -6.65
CA LEU A 49 -0.02 2.75 -5.69
C LEU A 49 1.22 3.42 -6.30
N GLU A 50 2.07 2.66 -6.99
CA GLU A 50 3.24 3.20 -7.70
C GLU A 50 2.83 4.26 -8.72
N TYR A 51 1.83 3.95 -9.54
CA TYR A 51 1.32 4.85 -10.56
C TYR A 51 0.70 6.13 -9.97
N GLN A 52 -0.16 6.01 -8.96
CA GLN A 52 -0.85 7.16 -8.36
C GLN A 52 0.10 8.08 -7.58
N LEU A 53 1.12 7.51 -6.97
CA LEU A 53 2.06 8.18 -6.07
C LEU A 53 3.37 8.55 -6.77
N HIS A 54 3.58 8.07 -8.00
CA HIS A 54 4.83 8.20 -8.76
C HIS A 54 6.04 7.69 -7.96
N VAL A 55 5.83 6.61 -7.20
CA VAL A 55 6.88 5.92 -6.44
C VAL A 55 7.14 4.57 -7.08
N ILE A 56 8.35 4.05 -6.89
CA ILE A 56 8.69 2.68 -7.30
C ILE A 56 9.08 1.92 -6.04
N PHE A 57 8.36 0.85 -5.75
CA PHE A 57 8.74 -0.07 -4.69
C PHE A 57 9.83 -1.00 -5.20
N GLN A 58 10.79 -1.32 -4.34
CA GLN A 58 11.79 -2.34 -4.65
C GLN A 58 11.15 -3.72 -4.45
N ASP A 59 11.24 -4.59 -5.45
CA ASP A 59 10.70 -5.97 -5.39
C ASP A 59 11.17 -6.74 -4.15
N GLU A 60 12.43 -6.52 -3.76
CA GLU A 60 13.04 -7.10 -2.55
C GLU A 60 12.25 -6.74 -1.29
N LYS A 61 11.74 -5.51 -1.22
CA LYS A 61 10.94 -5.03 -0.08
C LYS A 61 9.50 -5.53 -0.19
N LEU A 62 8.94 -5.63 -1.39
CA LEU A 62 7.60 -6.16 -1.62
C LEU A 62 7.46 -7.62 -1.18
N GLY A 63 8.52 -8.44 -1.33
CA GLY A 63 8.53 -9.82 -0.83
C GLY A 63 8.32 -9.95 0.68
N THR A 64 8.52 -8.86 1.45
CA THR A 64 8.28 -8.82 2.90
C THR A 64 6.93 -8.21 3.28
N VAL A 65 6.21 -7.63 2.31
CA VAL A 65 4.94 -6.95 2.53
C VAL A 65 3.81 -7.98 2.57
N ASN A 66 3.31 -8.24 3.77
CA ASN A 66 2.16 -9.11 3.95
C ASN A 66 0.92 -8.35 4.40
N THR A 67 1.08 -7.15 4.97
CA THR A 67 -0.03 -6.36 5.49
C THR A 67 -0.13 -4.96 4.85
N PRO A 68 -1.32 -4.34 4.82
CA PRO A 68 -1.48 -2.96 4.38
C PRO A 68 -0.61 -1.97 5.15
N LYS A 69 -0.38 -2.23 6.44
CA LYS A 69 0.51 -1.42 7.27
C LYS A 69 1.96 -1.46 6.79
N ASP A 70 2.47 -2.61 6.37
CA ASP A 70 3.85 -2.73 5.86
C ASP A 70 4.01 -1.92 4.58
N LEU A 71 3.01 -1.98 3.72
CA LEU A 71 2.98 -1.25 2.45
C LEU A 71 2.91 0.27 2.68
N ILE A 72 2.11 0.74 3.65
CA ILE A 72 2.09 2.14 4.10
C ILE A 72 3.43 2.54 4.72
N ALA A 73 4.03 1.67 5.54
CA ALA A 73 5.32 1.94 6.17
C ALA A 73 6.43 2.08 5.12
N LEU A 74 6.42 1.25 4.07
CA LEU A 74 7.31 1.44 2.92
C LEU A 74 7.09 2.79 2.26
N LEU A 75 5.84 3.16 2.00
CA LEU A 75 5.47 4.45 1.42
C LEU A 75 6.00 5.65 2.20
N ILE A 76 5.93 5.62 3.52
CA ILE A 76 6.42 6.69 4.39
C ILE A 76 7.96 6.72 4.43
N ASN A 77 8.61 5.56 4.29
CA ASN A 77 10.07 5.43 4.33
C ASN A 77 10.75 5.62 2.97
N ILE A 78 9.99 5.69 1.86
CA ILE A 78 10.56 6.03 0.56
C ILE A 78 10.97 7.51 0.61
N PRO A 79 12.27 7.83 0.44
CA PRO A 79 12.70 9.21 0.33
C PRO A 79 11.94 9.84 -0.85
N GLN A 80 11.08 10.79 -0.53
CA GLN A 80 10.41 11.61 -1.52
C GLN A 80 11.47 12.58 -2.02
N ASP A 81 12.22 12.18 -3.04
CA ASP A 81 13.16 13.08 -3.71
C ASP A 81 12.33 14.24 -4.28
N ASN A 82 12.72 15.45 -3.89
CA ASN A 82 11.97 16.69 -4.05
C ASN A 82 12.56 17.50 -5.20
#